data_AF-A0A4Q6V2I1-F1
#
_entry.id   AF-A0A4Q6V2I1-F1
#
_cell.length_a   1.000
_cell.length_b   1.000
_cell.length_c   1.000
_cell.angle_alpha   90.00
_cell.angle_beta   90.00
_cell.angle_gamma   90.00
#
_symmetry.space_group_name_H-M   'P 1'
#
loop_
_entity.id
_entity.type
_entity.pdbx_description
1 polymer ?
#
loop_
_entity_poly.entity_id
_entity_poly.type
_entity_poly.pdbx_seq_one_letter_code
_entity_poly.pdbx_strand_id
1 'polypeptide(L)'
;MSHRNARLTVHGRRILVQRVQSGRPVAHVAAEMGISRPTAHKKIRPYRPQTNGKVERFNRTLPDEWAYLRPYTCNHERTTALADFLHTYNPHRCHTALGGLPPMSRVNNAAGQYT
;
A
#
# COMPACT_ATOMS: atom_id res chain seq x y z
N MET A 1 16.60 -13.99 4.74
CA MET A 1 17.29 -12.89 4.03
C MET A 1 16.49 -12.50 2.79
N SER A 2 16.14 -11.20 2.65
CA SER A 2 15.48 -10.69 1.43
C SER A 2 16.50 -10.60 0.29
N HIS A 3 16.24 -11.25 -0.85
CA HIS A 3 17.13 -11.21 -2.01
C HIS A 3 17.20 -9.79 -2.60
N ARG A 4 18.32 -9.42 -3.24
CA ARG A 4 18.64 -8.08 -3.76
C ARG A 4 17.58 -7.48 -4.71
N ASN A 5 16.77 -8.33 -5.34
CA ASN A 5 15.71 -7.94 -6.28
C ASN A 5 14.29 -8.06 -5.70
N ALA A 6 14.15 -8.34 -4.40
CA ALA A 6 12.86 -8.42 -3.75
C ALA A 6 12.14 -7.06 -3.80
N ARG A 7 10.82 -7.10 -3.96
CA ARG A 7 10.00 -5.89 -3.88
C ARG A 7 10.06 -5.37 -2.44
N LEU A 8 10.30 -4.07 -2.30
CA LEU A 8 10.20 -3.41 -1.00
C LEU A 8 8.76 -3.49 -0.48
N THR A 9 8.62 -3.63 0.83
CA THR A 9 7.36 -3.35 1.53
C THR A 9 7.00 -1.87 1.38
N VAL A 10 5.74 -1.50 1.64
CA VAL A 10 5.31 -0.09 1.64
C VAL A 10 6.16 0.75 2.59
N HIS A 11 6.44 0.22 3.79
CA HIS A 11 7.29 0.88 4.77
C HIS A 11 8.74 1.02 4.28
N GLY A 12 9.34 -0.04 3.74
CA GLY A 12 10.69 0.03 3.18
C GLY A 12 10.80 1.02 2.02
N ARG A 13 9.77 1.08 1.15
CA ARG A 13 9.72 2.07 0.07
C ARG A 13 9.62 3.50 0.59
N ARG A 14 8.87 3.74 1.66
CA ARG A 14 8.78 5.05 2.32
C ARG A 14 10.13 5.50 2.87
N ILE A 15 10.83 4.65 3.60
CA ILE A 15 12.18 4.95 4.12
C ILE A 15 13.13 5.31 2.98
N LEU A 16 13.10 4.53 1.89
CA LEU A 16 13.93 4.80 0.72
C LEU A 16 13.66 6.21 0.16
N VAL A 17 12.38 6.56 -0.03
CA VAL A 17 12.00 7.88 -0.56
C VAL A 17 12.41 9.00 0.38
N GLN A 18 12.17 8.87 1.69
CA GLN A 18 12.53 9.88 2.68
C GLN A 18 14.03 10.16 2.69
N ARG A 19 14.87 9.12 2.70
CA ARG A 19 16.34 9.28 2.67
C ARG A 19 16.82 9.92 1.38
N VAL A 20 16.21 9.60 0.25
CA VAL A 20 16.56 10.20 -1.05
C VAL A 20 16.14 11.67 -1.09
N GLN A 21 14.96 12.01 -0.56
CA GLN A 21 14.47 13.39 -0.45
C GLN A 21 15.32 14.24 0.50
N SER A 22 15.96 13.64 1.50
CA SER A 22 16.92 14.34 2.38
C SER A 22 18.29 14.57 1.74
N GLY A 23 18.39 14.50 0.40
CA GLY A 23 19.61 14.73 -0.37
C GLY A 23 20.57 13.55 -0.46
N ARG A 24 20.23 12.37 0.09
CA ARG A 24 21.13 11.20 0.03
C ARG A 24 21.07 10.52 -1.34
N PRO A 25 22.21 10.11 -1.93
CA PRO A 25 22.23 9.39 -3.19
C PRO A 25 21.46 8.06 -3.12
N VAL A 26 20.58 7.79 -4.09
CA VAL A 26 19.82 6.51 -4.19
C VAL A 26 20.73 5.30 -4.09
N ALA A 27 21.93 5.35 -4.69
CA ALA A 27 22.85 4.22 -4.67
C ALA A 27 23.29 3.83 -3.25
N HIS A 28 23.55 4.81 -2.38
CA HIS A 28 23.93 4.57 -0.99
C HIS A 28 22.74 4.04 -0.19
N VAL A 29 21.56 4.66 -0.36
CA VAL A 29 20.33 4.22 0.31
C VAL A 29 19.97 2.79 -0.11
N ALA A 30 20.11 2.44 -1.39
CA ALA A 30 19.85 1.10 -1.89
C ALA A 30 20.80 0.06 -1.26
N ALA A 31 22.10 0.38 -1.15
CA ALA A 31 23.08 -0.49 -0.54
C ALA A 31 22.80 -0.73 0.96
N GLU A 32 22.50 0.34 1.71
CA GLU A 32 22.10 0.25 3.12
C GLU A 32 20.85 -0.59 3.36
N MET A 33 19.90 -0.52 2.43
CA MET A 33 18.66 -1.28 2.49
C MET A 33 18.78 -2.70 1.90
N GLY A 34 19.98 -3.10 1.45
CA GLY A 34 20.23 -4.45 0.90
C GLY A 34 19.53 -4.74 -0.43
N ILE A 35 19.18 -3.71 -1.22
CA ILE A 35 18.47 -3.85 -2.50
C ILE A 35 19.32 -3.39 -3.68
N SER A 36 18.95 -3.84 -4.89
CA SER A 36 19.59 -3.39 -6.12
C SER A 36 19.17 -1.96 -6.49
N ARG A 37 20.05 -1.22 -7.18
CA ARG A 37 19.74 0.12 -7.72
C ARG A 37 18.47 0.12 -8.60
N PRO A 38 18.25 -0.87 -9.50
CA PRO A 38 16.99 -0.96 -10.25
C PRO A 38 15.76 -1.11 -9.35
N THR A 39 15.86 -1.85 -8.25
CA THR A 39 14.76 -1.99 -7.28
C THR A 39 14.44 -0.65 -6.62
N ALA A 40 15.45 0.14 -6.27
CA ALA A 40 15.27 1.50 -5.77
C ALA A 40 14.59 2.41 -6.80
N HIS A 41 14.90 2.28 -8.08
CA HIS A 41 14.33 3.12 -9.15
C HIS A 41 13.04 2.59 -9.78
N LYS A 42 12.53 1.43 -9.38
CA LYS A 42 11.29 0.87 -9.95
C LYS A 42 10.12 1.86 -9.75
N LYS A 43 9.57 2.38 -10.84
CA LYS A 43 8.42 3.29 -10.89
C LYS A 43 7.36 2.73 -11.83
N ILE A 44 6.13 3.20 -11.69
CA ILE A 44 5.10 2.97 -12.71
C ILE A 44 5.51 3.73 -13.98
N ARG A 45 5.30 3.11 -15.15
CA ARG A 45 5.63 3.75 -16.44
C ARG A 45 4.76 5.00 -16.66
N PRO A 46 5.30 6.11 -17.15
CA PRO A 46 4.50 7.28 -17.54
C PRO A 46 3.36 6.91 -18.49
N TYR A 47 2.22 7.61 -18.36
CA TYR A 47 1.02 7.40 -19.18
C TYR A 47 0.42 5.99 -19.15
N ARG A 48 0.67 5.22 -18.07
CA ARG A 48 0.06 3.89 -17.84
C ARG A 48 -0.71 3.80 -16.53
N PRO A 49 -1.80 4.58 -16.37
CA PRO A 49 -2.61 4.58 -15.15
C PRO A 49 -3.24 3.20 -14.84
N GLN A 50 -3.42 2.35 -15.85
CA GLN A 50 -3.98 1.00 -15.70
C GLN A 50 -3.13 0.14 -14.74
N THR A 51 -1.83 0.42 -14.63
CA THR A 51 -0.94 -0.28 -13.68
C THR A 51 -1.28 0.04 -12.22
N ASN A 52 -1.90 1.20 -11.96
CA ASN A 52 -2.35 1.61 -10.63
C ASN A 52 -3.83 1.26 -10.35
N GLY A 53 -4.52 0.59 -11.28
CA GLY A 53 -5.99 0.45 -11.24
C GLY A 53 -6.56 -0.19 -9.97
N LYS A 54 -5.78 -1.01 -9.24
CA LYS A 54 -6.21 -1.56 -7.95
C LYS A 54 -6.22 -0.50 -6.83
N VAL A 55 -5.20 0.35 -6.79
CA VAL A 55 -5.14 1.48 -5.84
C VAL A 55 -6.21 2.49 -6.20
N GLU A 56 -6.35 2.84 -7.48
CA GLU A 56 -7.39 3.78 -7.91
C GLU A 56 -8.81 3.28 -7.61
N ARG A 57 -9.06 1.98 -7.80
CA ARG A 57 -10.35 1.38 -7.42
C ARG A 57 -10.61 1.49 -5.92
N PHE A 58 -9.60 1.23 -5.09
CA PHE A 58 -9.71 1.40 -3.63
C PHE A 58 -9.94 2.86 -3.24
N ASN A 59 -9.19 3.79 -3.83
CA ASN A 59 -9.35 5.23 -3.62
C ASN A 59 -10.75 5.71 -3.99
N ARG A 60 -11.36 5.14 -5.04
CA ARG A 60 -12.74 5.44 -5.43
C ARG A 60 -13.76 4.92 -4.41
N THR A 61 -13.50 3.79 -3.77
CA THR A 61 -14.38 3.24 -2.72
C THR A 61 -14.37 4.07 -1.43
N LEU A 62 -13.22 4.65 -1.07
CA LEU A 62 -13.05 5.38 0.19
C LEU A 62 -14.07 6.52 0.40
N PRO A 63 -14.36 7.40 -0.57
CA PRO A 63 -15.39 8.42 -0.42
C PRO A 63 -16.78 7.82 -0.19
N ASP A 64 -17.17 6.87 -1.02
CA ASP A 64 -18.54 6.34 -1.06
C ASP A 64 -18.89 5.53 0.19
N GLU A 65 -17.92 4.80 0.73
CA GLU A 65 -18.16 3.83 1.81
C GLU A 65 -17.55 4.22 3.15
N TRP A 66 -16.74 5.28 3.19
CA TRP A 66 -16.16 5.81 4.42
C TRP A 66 -16.37 7.31 4.54
N ALA A 67 -15.72 8.12 3.69
CA ALA A 67 -15.60 9.55 3.97
C ALA A 67 -16.94 10.30 3.93
N TYR A 68 -17.86 9.84 3.09
CA TYR A 68 -19.18 10.43 2.86
C TYR A 68 -20.34 9.44 3.00
N LEU A 69 -20.09 8.26 3.60
CA LEU A 69 -21.13 7.26 3.86
C LEU A 69 -22.30 7.85 4.67
N ARG A 70 -21.97 8.73 5.63
CA ARG A 70 -22.93 9.41 6.49
C ARG A 70 -22.40 10.81 6.89
N PRO A 71 -23.26 11.73 7.35
CA PRO A 71 -22.80 12.94 8.01
C PRO A 71 -21.97 12.60 9.24
N TYR A 72 -20.81 13.23 9.38
CA TYR A 72 -19.98 13.17 10.58
C TYR A 72 -20.02 14.50 11.30
N THR A 73 -19.98 14.47 12.63
CA THR A 73 -20.01 15.68 13.46
C THR A 73 -18.68 16.44 13.35
N CYS A 74 -17.56 15.71 13.19
CA CYS A 74 -16.25 16.29 13.01
C CYS A 74 -15.29 15.36 12.24
N ASN A 75 -14.16 15.90 11.79
CA ASN A 75 -13.13 15.13 11.08
C ASN A 75 -12.50 14.04 11.96
N HIS A 76 -12.45 14.22 13.28
CA HIS A 76 -11.94 13.21 14.21
C HIS A 76 -12.84 11.96 14.18
N GLU A 77 -14.16 12.14 14.28
CA GLU A 77 -15.13 11.04 14.18
C GLU A 77 -14.97 10.30 12.84
N ARG A 78 -14.89 11.03 11.73
CA ARG A 78 -14.65 10.43 10.41
C ARG A 78 -13.35 9.63 10.37
N THR A 79 -12.28 10.15 10.96
CA THR A 79 -10.98 9.46 10.99
C THR A 79 -11.04 8.18 11.82
N THR A 80 -11.71 8.19 12.97
CA THR A 80 -11.91 7.01 13.81
C THR A 80 -12.70 5.92 13.08
N ALA A 81 -13.74 6.31 12.33
CA ALA A 81 -14.55 5.38 11.53
C ALA A 81 -13.76 4.68 10.39
N LEU A 82 -12.57 5.17 10.03
CA LEU A 82 -11.74 4.52 9.01
C LEU A 82 -11.32 3.12 9.44
N ALA A 83 -11.07 2.90 10.73
CA ALA A 83 -10.66 1.60 11.25
C ALA A 83 -11.74 0.54 11.00
N ASP A 84 -13.00 0.87 11.27
CA ASP A 84 -14.14 -0.01 11.04
C ASP A 84 -14.32 -0.31 9.56
N PHE A 85 -14.25 0.72 8.69
CA PHE A 85 -14.30 0.53 7.25
C PHE A 85 -13.19 -0.43 6.76
N LEU A 86 -11.95 -0.25 7.23
CA LEU A 86 -10.83 -1.13 6.85
C LEU A 86 -11.03 -2.56 7.37
N HIS A 87 -11.62 -2.72 8.55
CA HIS A 87 -11.98 -4.02 9.12
C HIS A 87 -13.14 -4.68 8.37
N THR A 88 -14.05 -3.95 7.74
CA THR A 88 -15.03 -4.55 6.83
C THR A 88 -14.39 -4.86 5.46
N TYR A 89 -13.64 -3.92 4.91
CA TYR A 89 -13.08 -4.01 3.56
C TYR A 89 -12.04 -5.13 3.42
N ASN A 90 -11.09 -5.25 4.35
CA ASN A 90 -9.95 -6.16 4.18
C ASN A 90 -10.27 -7.63 4.48
N PRO A 91 -10.89 -7.99 5.61
CA PRO A 91 -11.20 -9.38 5.94
C PRO A 91 -12.60 -9.86 5.50
N HIS A 92 -13.58 -8.98 5.24
CA HIS A 92 -14.97 -9.41 5.01
C HIS A 92 -15.51 -9.15 3.61
N ARG A 93 -15.06 -8.09 2.92
CA ARG A 93 -15.65 -7.71 1.63
C ARG A 93 -15.41 -8.75 0.54
N CYS A 94 -16.47 -9.29 -0.04
CA CYS A 94 -16.36 -10.16 -1.20
C CYS A 94 -15.88 -9.39 -2.45
N HIS A 95 -14.84 -9.89 -3.13
CA HIS A 95 -14.42 -9.37 -4.43
C HIS A 95 -14.62 -10.41 -5.54
N THR A 96 -15.38 -10.03 -6.58
CA THR A 96 -15.61 -10.89 -7.77
C THR A 96 -14.30 -11.28 -8.46
N ALA A 97 -13.35 -10.35 -8.58
CA ALA A 97 -12.03 -10.61 -9.16
C ALA A 97 -11.16 -11.59 -8.32
N LEU A 98 -11.59 -11.93 -7.11
CA LEU A 98 -10.94 -12.89 -6.21
C LEU A 98 -11.82 -14.14 -5.98
N GLY A 99 -12.84 -14.37 -6.82
CA GLY A 99 -13.75 -15.51 -6.64
C GLY A 99 -14.63 -15.40 -5.39
N GLY A 100 -14.97 -14.18 -4.98
CA GLY A 100 -15.76 -13.93 -3.77
C GLY A 100 -14.93 -13.81 -2.49
N LEU A 101 -13.63 -14.07 -2.55
CA LEU A 101 -12.76 -13.95 -1.37
C LEU A 101 -12.44 -12.49 -1.02
N PRO A 102 -12.12 -12.21 0.26
CA PRO A 102 -11.76 -10.88 0.70
C PRO A 102 -10.34 -10.49 0.30
N PRO A 103 -9.99 -9.18 0.23
CA PRO A 103 -8.65 -8.73 -0.17
C PRO A 103 -7.52 -9.36 0.63
N MET A 104 -7.73 -9.56 1.94
CA MET A 104 -6.73 -10.14 2.83
C MET A 104 -6.32 -11.56 2.44
N SER A 105 -7.19 -12.31 1.73
CA SER A 105 -6.86 -13.65 1.21
C SER A 105 -5.66 -13.68 0.26
N ARG A 106 -5.28 -12.53 -0.31
CA ARG A 106 -4.14 -12.39 -1.23
C ARG A 106 -2.84 -12.03 -0.52
N VAL A 107 -2.89 -11.74 0.78
CA VAL A 107 -1.73 -11.39 1.59
C VAL A 107 -1.27 -12.64 2.33
N ASN A 108 -0.33 -13.37 1.73
CA ASN A 108 0.26 -14.59 2.30
C ASN A 108 1.53 -14.31 3.15
N ASN A 109 1.95 -13.05 3.27
CA ASN A 109 3.18 -12.62 3.95
C ASN A 109 2.98 -11.25 4.60
N ALA A 110 2.03 -11.14 5.52
CA ALA A 110 1.98 -9.95 6.38
C ALA A 110 3.22 -9.96 7.29
N ALA A 111 3.85 -8.80 7.46
CA ALA A 111 5.02 -8.68 8.34
C ALA A 111 4.65 -9.20 9.75
N GLY A 112 5.33 -10.25 10.20
CA GLY A 112 5.02 -10.96 11.46
C GLY A 112 4.84 -12.48 11.31
N GLN A 113 4.79 -13.04 10.09
CA GLN A 113 4.65 -14.49 9.86
C GLN A 113 5.98 -15.22 9.58
N TYR A 114 7.12 -14.62 9.89
CA TYR A 114 8.39 -15.34 9.93
C TYR A 114 8.62 -15.81 11.37
N THR A 115 8.17 -17.03 11.68
CA THR A 115 8.77 -17.83 12.78
C THR A 115 10.15 -18.31 12.36
#